data_AF-A0A954XDN6-F1
#
_entry.id   AF-A0A954XDN6-F1
#
_cell.length_a   1.000
_cell.length_b   1.000
_cell.length_c   1.000
_cell.angle_alpha   90.00
_cell.angle_beta   90.00
_cell.angle_gamma   90.00
#
_symmetry.space_group_name_H-M   'P 1'
#
loop_
_entity.id
_entity.type
_entity.pdbx_description
1 polymer ?
#
loop_
_entity_poly.entity_id
_entity_poly.type
_entity_poly.pdbx_seq_one_letter_code
_entity_poly.pdbx_strand_id
1 'polypeptide(L)'
;MANNHSDTERRLWAAADEFRANSNLRSSEYSTPVLGLIFLRYADHKFTVAEQELKGKGSRRRAIGREDYQAKGVMYLPPNARFSHLLALPEGENIGKAINEAMKAVEAENEELKGVLPRTYTKIDNSILVSLLKNFSQIAVDEEGDTFGKIYEYFLGNFAHAEGQRGGEFFTPTSLVKLIVEII
;
A
#
# COMPACT_ATOMS: atom_id res chain seq x y z
N MET A 1 -18.65 -14.18 -14.37
CA MET A 1 -17.93 -14.36 -13.09
C MET A 1 -17.42 -12.98 -12.67
N ALA A 2 -18.18 -12.22 -11.86
CA ALA A 2 -17.90 -10.78 -11.62
C ALA A 2 -17.96 -10.33 -10.15
N ASN A 3 -18.15 -11.23 -9.18
CA ASN A 3 -18.44 -10.85 -7.77
C ASN A 3 -17.27 -10.97 -6.78
N ASN A 4 -16.11 -11.51 -7.14
CA ASN A 4 -15.06 -11.78 -6.14
C ASN A 4 -14.30 -10.53 -5.66
N HIS A 5 -14.24 -9.46 -6.47
CA HIS A 5 -13.48 -8.25 -6.15
C HIS A 5 -14.15 -7.42 -5.05
N SER A 6 -15.47 -7.20 -5.16
CA SER A 6 -16.24 -6.47 -4.15
C SER A 6 -16.24 -7.15 -2.79
N ASP A 7 -16.22 -8.49 -2.76
CA ASP A 7 -16.17 -9.25 -1.52
C ASP A 7 -14.79 -9.15 -0.84
N THR A 8 -13.73 -9.08 -1.64
CA THR A 8 -12.36 -8.88 -1.16
C THR A 8 -12.19 -7.47 -0.59
N GLU A 9 -12.63 -6.43 -1.32
CA GLU A 9 -12.63 -5.03 -0.87
C GLU A 9 -13.39 -4.86 0.44
N ARG A 10 -14.61 -5.41 0.52
CA ARG A 10 -15.44 -5.39 1.74
C ARG A 10 -14.78 -6.11 2.90
N ARG A 11 -14.15 -7.26 2.68
CA ARG A 11 -13.47 -8.02 3.73
C ARG A 11 -12.24 -7.29 4.24
N LEU A 12 -11.44 -6.71 3.35
CA LEU A 12 -10.26 -5.91 3.72
C LEU A 12 -10.67 -4.66 4.49
N TRP A 13 -11.73 -3.98 4.05
CA TRP A 13 -12.27 -2.84 4.77
C TRP A 13 -12.85 -3.24 6.12
N ALA A 14 -13.62 -4.33 6.21
CA ALA A 14 -14.16 -4.78 7.50
C ALA A 14 -13.03 -5.09 8.49
N ALA A 15 -11.95 -5.74 8.03
CA ALA A 15 -10.76 -5.94 8.85
C ALA A 15 -10.15 -4.60 9.26
N ALA A 16 -9.92 -3.70 8.31
CA ALA A 16 -9.36 -2.37 8.61
C ALA A 16 -10.25 -1.52 9.52
N ASP A 17 -11.58 -1.61 9.41
CA ASP A 17 -12.54 -0.86 10.23
C ASP A 17 -12.66 -1.46 11.63
N GLU A 18 -12.57 -2.78 11.77
CA GLU A 18 -12.44 -3.44 13.07
C GLU A 18 -11.17 -2.97 13.80
N PHE A 19 -10.04 -2.88 13.09
CA PHE A 19 -8.81 -2.34 13.67
C PHE A 19 -8.91 -0.84 13.98
N ARG A 20 -9.62 -0.06 13.16
CA ARG A 20 -9.94 1.35 13.44
C ARG A 20 -10.73 1.45 14.74
N ALA A 21 -11.80 0.66 14.90
CA ALA A 21 -12.66 0.67 16.07
C ALA A 21 -11.93 0.26 17.35
N ASN A 22 -10.94 -0.63 17.22
CA ASN A 22 -10.07 -1.07 18.33
C ASN A 22 -8.90 -0.12 18.60
N SER A 23 -8.72 0.91 17.77
CA SER A 23 -7.69 1.95 17.97
C SER A 23 -8.33 3.22 18.54
N ASN A 24 -7.66 3.90 19.46
CA ASN A 24 -8.10 5.21 19.98
C ASN A 24 -7.86 6.37 18.97
N LEU A 25 -7.68 6.06 17.69
CA LEU A 25 -7.28 7.02 16.65
C LEU A 25 -8.48 7.58 15.90
N ARG A 26 -8.37 8.83 15.45
CA ARG A 26 -9.35 9.43 14.54
C ARG A 26 -9.25 8.80 13.16
N SER A 27 -10.34 8.86 12.39
CA SER A 27 -10.37 8.34 11.01
C SER A 27 -9.22 8.87 10.14
N SER A 28 -8.86 10.15 10.32
CA SER A 28 -7.73 10.79 9.62
C SER A 28 -6.35 10.32 10.05
N GLU A 29 -6.18 10.01 11.33
CA GLU A 29 -4.90 9.51 11.85
C GLU A 29 -4.68 8.04 11.51
N TYR A 30 -5.77 7.31 11.25
CA TYR A 30 -5.76 5.91 10.86
C TYR A 30 -5.73 5.70 9.34
N SER A 31 -6.36 6.59 8.56
CA SER A 31 -6.42 6.49 7.10
C SER A 31 -5.04 6.56 6.45
N THR A 32 -4.17 7.48 6.89
CA THR A 32 -2.85 7.65 6.29
C THR A 32 -1.97 6.41 6.46
N PRO A 33 -1.79 5.85 7.68
CA PRO A 33 -1.05 4.60 7.86
C PRO A 33 -1.59 3.43 7.03
N VAL A 34 -2.91 3.26 6.96
CA VAL A 34 -3.54 2.19 6.20
C VAL A 34 -3.28 2.32 4.70
N LEU A 35 -3.50 3.51 4.14
CA LEU A 35 -3.21 3.78 2.73
C LEU A 35 -1.72 3.57 2.41
N GLY A 36 -0.83 3.94 3.32
CA GLY A 36 0.60 3.68 3.18
C GLY A 36 0.95 2.19 3.16
N LEU A 37 0.30 1.35 3.97
CA LEU A 37 0.52 -0.11 3.95
C LEU A 37 -0.03 -0.75 2.67
N ILE A 38 -1.18 -0.28 2.20
CA ILE A 38 -1.75 -0.70 0.91
C ILE A 38 -0.75 -0.36 -0.19
N PHE A 39 -0.25 0.88 -0.24
CA PHE A 39 0.79 1.30 -1.19
C PHE A 39 2.05 0.42 -1.12
N LEU A 40 2.57 0.14 0.07
CA LEU A 40 3.76 -0.69 0.25
C LEU A 40 3.54 -2.12 -0.28
N ARG A 41 2.35 -2.68 -0.09
CA ARG A 41 1.99 -4.00 -0.63
C ARG A 41 2.01 -4.01 -2.16
N TYR A 42 1.53 -2.95 -2.78
CA TYR A 42 1.57 -2.79 -4.24
C TYR A 42 3.00 -2.62 -4.77
N ALA A 43 3.80 -1.79 -4.11
CA ALA A 43 5.21 -1.61 -4.44
C ALA A 43 5.96 -2.94 -4.38
N ASP A 44 5.74 -3.73 -3.32
CA ASP A 44 6.33 -5.06 -3.14
C ASP A 44 5.91 -6.04 -4.25
N HIS A 45 4.65 -6.02 -4.67
CA HIS A 45 4.18 -6.85 -5.78
C HIS A 45 4.83 -6.47 -7.11
N LYS A 46 4.75 -5.19 -7.52
CA LYS A 46 5.34 -4.71 -8.78
C LYS A 46 6.86 -4.93 -8.80
N PHE A 47 7.53 -4.72 -7.67
CA PHE A 47 8.95 -5.01 -7.52
C PHE A 47 9.26 -6.50 -7.69
N THR A 48 8.46 -7.40 -7.09
CA THR A 48 8.65 -8.86 -7.19
C THR A 48 8.48 -9.34 -8.63
N VAL A 49 7.46 -8.86 -9.35
CA VAL A 49 7.24 -9.17 -10.77
C VAL A 49 8.42 -8.68 -11.61
N ALA A 50 8.84 -7.43 -11.42
CA ALA A 50 10.00 -6.88 -12.12
C ALA A 50 11.29 -7.65 -11.83
N GLU A 51 11.52 -8.05 -10.57
CA GLU A 51 12.67 -8.85 -10.15
C GLU A 51 12.69 -10.20 -10.87
N GLN A 52 11.54 -10.88 -10.99
CA GLN A 52 11.44 -12.15 -11.72
C GLN A 52 11.73 -11.98 -13.21
N GLU A 53 11.18 -10.96 -13.84
CA GLU A 53 11.41 -10.68 -15.27
C GLU A 53 12.88 -10.31 -15.56
N LEU A 54 13.50 -9.51 -14.69
CA LEU A 54 14.90 -9.09 -14.84
C LEU A 54 15.86 -10.25 -14.57
N LYS A 55 15.55 -11.11 -13.59
CA LYS A 55 16.30 -12.36 -13.34
C LYS A 55 16.20 -13.33 -14.53
N GLY A 56 15.05 -13.40 -15.19
CA GLY A 56 14.84 -14.26 -16.37
C GLY A 56 15.58 -13.79 -17.64
N LYS A 57 15.90 -12.49 -17.75
CA LYS A 57 16.59 -11.89 -18.92
C LYS A 57 18.07 -11.55 -18.66
N GLY A 58 18.55 -11.72 -17.43
CA GLY A 58 19.91 -11.37 -17.04
C GLY A 58 20.98 -12.32 -17.59
N SER A 59 21.86 -11.82 -18.45
CA SER A 59 23.14 -12.48 -18.71
C SER A 59 23.97 -12.44 -17.41
N ARG A 60 24.52 -13.57 -16.96
CA ARG A 60 25.28 -13.81 -15.69
C ARG A 60 26.36 -12.78 -15.30
N ARG A 61 26.65 -11.78 -16.15
CA ARG A 61 27.76 -10.82 -16.02
C ARG A 61 27.37 -9.43 -15.51
N ARG A 62 26.08 -9.05 -15.46
CA ARG A 62 25.65 -7.73 -14.95
C ARG A 62 24.77 -7.92 -13.72
N ALA A 63 25.17 -7.31 -12.60
CA ALA A 63 24.30 -7.22 -11.43
C ALA A 63 23.13 -6.29 -11.77
N ILE A 64 21.90 -6.74 -11.52
CA ILE A 64 20.69 -5.92 -11.72
C ILE A 64 20.76 -4.78 -10.70
N GLY A 65 20.83 -3.56 -11.19
CA GLY A 65 20.91 -2.34 -10.39
C GLY A 65 19.55 -1.69 -10.18
N ARG A 66 19.50 -0.68 -9.31
CA ARG A 66 18.32 0.17 -9.09
C ARG A 66 17.76 0.75 -10.39
N GLU A 67 18.64 1.20 -11.28
CA GLU A 67 18.27 1.83 -12.56
C GLU A 67 17.48 0.88 -13.48
N ASP A 68 17.73 -0.43 -13.42
CA ASP A 68 17.01 -1.42 -14.23
C ASP A 68 15.53 -1.54 -13.83
N TYR A 69 15.23 -1.36 -12.53
CA TYR A 69 13.86 -1.34 -12.02
C TYR A 69 13.16 -0.03 -12.39
N GLN A 70 13.86 1.10 -12.21
CA GLN A 70 13.32 2.42 -12.52
C GLN A 70 13.04 2.59 -14.03
N ALA A 71 13.87 2.01 -14.90
CA ALA A 71 13.65 2.01 -16.35
C ALA A 71 12.35 1.28 -16.77
N LYS A 72 11.83 0.39 -15.92
CA LYS A 72 10.52 -0.27 -16.11
C LYS A 72 9.36 0.49 -15.45
N GLY A 73 9.61 1.68 -14.89
CA GLY A 73 8.63 2.41 -14.10
C GLY A 73 8.32 1.75 -12.75
N VAL A 74 9.23 0.92 -12.24
CA VAL A 74 9.06 0.21 -10.96
C VAL A 74 10.00 0.82 -9.93
N MET A 75 9.42 1.31 -8.84
CA MET A 75 10.15 1.82 -7.69
C MET A 75 11.05 0.74 -7.08
N TYR A 76 12.26 1.13 -6.67
CA TYR A 76 13.18 0.20 -6.05
C TYR A 76 12.77 -0.04 -4.59
N LEU A 77 12.57 -1.30 -4.23
CA LEU A 77 12.19 -1.68 -2.87
C LEU A 77 13.36 -2.35 -2.14
N PRO A 78 13.95 -1.69 -1.13
CA PRO A 78 15.06 -2.26 -0.40
C PRO A 78 14.62 -3.49 0.42
N PRO A 79 15.53 -4.42 0.74
CA PRO A 79 15.17 -5.68 1.41
C PRO A 79 14.44 -5.51 2.75
N ASN A 80 14.76 -4.47 3.50
CA ASN A 80 14.12 -4.13 4.77
C ASN A 80 12.69 -3.58 4.62
N ALA A 81 12.32 -3.10 3.43
CA ALA A 81 10.98 -2.61 3.13
C ALA A 81 10.08 -3.65 2.44
N ARG A 82 10.62 -4.84 2.14
CA ARG A 82 9.84 -5.92 1.55
C ARG A 82 8.78 -6.42 2.53
N PHE A 83 7.59 -6.69 2.02
CA PHE A 83 6.44 -7.09 2.85
C PHE A 83 6.72 -8.42 3.58
N SER A 84 7.44 -9.33 2.91
CA SER A 84 7.89 -10.60 3.49
C SER A 84 8.85 -10.43 4.67
N HIS A 85 9.72 -9.42 4.64
CA HIS A 85 10.60 -9.11 5.76
C HIS A 85 9.81 -8.58 6.96
N LEU A 86 8.89 -7.64 6.71
CA LEU A 86 8.05 -7.07 7.77
C LEU A 86 7.15 -8.11 8.45
N LEU A 87 6.68 -9.11 7.70
CA LEU A 87 5.91 -10.24 8.24
C LEU A 87 6.73 -11.25 9.03
N ALA A 88 8.03 -11.37 8.73
CA ALA A 88 8.94 -12.30 9.40
C ALA A 88 9.49 -11.75 10.72
N LEU A 89 9.27 -10.47 11.03
CA LEU A 89 9.69 -9.86 12.28
C LEU A 89 8.94 -10.49 13.48
N PRO A 90 9.63 -10.76 14.59
CA PRO A 90 9.01 -11.32 15.78
C PRO A 90 8.01 -10.34 16.42
N GLU A 91 6.89 -10.85 16.94
CA GLU A 91 5.80 -10.04 17.52
C GLU A 91 6.22 -9.15 18.73
N GLY A 92 7.39 -9.42 19.33
CA GLY A 92 7.97 -8.63 20.42
C GLY A 92 8.82 -7.43 19.96
N GLU A 93 9.13 -7.31 18.67
CA GLU A 93 9.90 -6.19 18.13
C GLU A 93 8.98 -4.99 17.82
N ASN A 94 9.52 -3.77 17.79
CA ASN A 94 8.72 -2.58 17.53
C ASN A 94 8.39 -2.47 16.04
N ILE A 95 7.31 -3.14 15.63
CA ILE A 95 6.87 -3.22 14.23
C ILE A 95 6.54 -1.83 13.67
N GLY A 96 5.94 -0.94 14.47
CA GLY A 96 5.73 0.45 14.06
C GLY A 96 7.03 1.15 13.67
N LYS A 97 8.12 0.92 14.41
CA LYS A 97 9.45 1.43 14.06
C LYS A 97 10.02 0.78 12.80
N ALA A 98 9.88 -0.53 12.65
CA ALA A 98 10.34 -1.25 11.47
C ALA A 98 9.64 -0.76 10.18
N ILE A 99 8.32 -0.54 10.23
CA ILE A 99 7.56 0.02 9.10
C ILE A 99 8.01 1.46 8.82
N ASN A 100 8.23 2.29 9.84
CA ASN A 100 8.76 3.65 9.65
C ASN A 100 10.14 3.63 8.96
N GLU A 101 11.03 2.73 9.36
CA GLU A 101 12.35 2.57 8.76
C GLU A 101 12.26 2.03 7.32
N ALA A 102 11.35 1.10 7.06
CA ALA A 102 11.02 0.63 5.72
C ALA A 102 10.58 1.79 4.83
N MET A 103 9.56 2.56 5.23
CA MET A 103 9.08 3.72 4.45
C MET A 103 10.20 4.72 4.17
N LYS A 104 11.02 5.03 5.18
CA LYS A 104 12.17 5.93 5.02
C LYS A 104 13.20 5.39 4.02
N ALA A 105 13.44 4.08 4.03
CA ALA A 105 14.35 3.43 3.08
C ALA A 105 13.78 3.48 1.65
N VAL A 106 12.47 3.26 1.47
CA VAL A 106 11.81 3.42 0.17
C VAL A 106 11.97 4.84 -0.36
N GLU A 107 11.72 5.85 0.47
CA GLU A 107 11.89 7.26 0.05
C GLU A 107 13.34 7.62 -0.29
N ALA A 108 14.31 7.07 0.43
CA ALA A 108 15.73 7.30 0.14
C ALA A 108 16.13 6.76 -1.24
N GLU A 109 15.52 5.65 -1.66
CA GLU A 109 15.76 5.01 -2.96
C GLU A 109 14.86 5.54 -4.08
N ASN A 110 13.86 6.37 -3.77
CA ASN A 110 12.91 6.86 -4.77
C ASN A 110 12.60 8.34 -4.47
N GLU A 111 13.31 9.25 -5.15
CA GLU A 111 13.19 10.69 -4.93
C GLU A 111 11.75 11.21 -5.14
N GLU A 112 11.00 10.59 -6.04
CA GLU A 112 9.59 10.91 -6.33
C GLU A 112 8.66 10.69 -5.13
N LEU A 113 9.04 9.82 -4.18
CA LEU A 113 8.25 9.48 -3.01
C LEU A 113 8.64 10.28 -1.76
N LYS A 114 9.64 11.18 -1.88
CA LYS A 114 10.19 11.91 -0.74
C LYS A 114 9.12 12.77 -0.06
N GLY A 115 8.86 12.47 1.21
CA GLY A 115 7.85 13.15 2.02
C GLY A 115 6.40 12.72 1.76
N VAL A 116 6.17 11.72 0.91
CA VAL A 116 4.83 11.20 0.59
C VAL A 116 4.42 10.08 1.55
N LEU A 117 5.37 9.21 1.94
CA LEU A 117 5.04 8.03 2.74
C LEU A 117 4.84 8.39 4.23
N PRO A 118 3.77 7.86 4.87
CA PRO A 118 3.51 8.11 6.28
C PRO A 118 4.57 7.46 7.17
N ARG A 119 4.84 8.10 8.32
CA ARG A 119 5.82 7.62 9.31
C ARG A 119 5.27 7.64 10.74
N THR A 120 3.95 7.58 10.87
CA THR A 120 3.22 7.68 12.14
C THR A 120 2.80 6.31 12.69
N TYR A 121 3.43 5.22 12.22
CA TYR A 121 3.07 3.84 12.58
C TYR A 121 3.31 3.52 14.07
N THR A 122 4.22 4.23 14.74
CA THR A 122 4.48 4.05 16.19
C THR A 122 3.34 4.47 17.11
N LYS A 123 2.29 5.14 16.57
CA LYS A 123 1.08 5.48 17.31
C LYS A 123 0.06 4.33 17.35
N ILE A 124 0.25 3.29 16.55
CA ILE A 124 -0.64 2.14 16.42
C ILE A 124 -0.01 0.97 17.18
N ASP A 125 -0.83 0.19 17.88
CA ASP A 125 -0.38 -1.02 18.56
C ASP A 125 0.23 -2.03 17.58
N ASN A 126 1.34 -2.64 17.97
CA ASN A 126 2.05 -3.61 17.13
C ASN A 126 1.16 -4.78 16.71
N SER A 127 0.27 -5.26 17.59
CA SER A 127 -0.66 -6.36 17.30
C SER A 127 -1.64 -6.02 16.17
N ILE A 128 -2.09 -4.77 16.11
CA ILE A 128 -2.95 -4.24 15.04
C ILE A 128 -2.15 -4.17 13.74
N LEU A 129 -0.92 -3.64 13.78
CA LEU A 129 -0.04 -3.54 12.60
C LEU A 129 0.28 -4.92 12.00
N VAL A 130 0.59 -5.92 12.83
CA VAL A 130 0.82 -7.31 12.38
C VAL A 130 -0.41 -7.85 11.66
N SER A 131 -1.58 -7.65 12.26
CA SER A 131 -2.83 -8.16 11.71
C SER A 131 -3.18 -7.47 10.40
N LEU A 132 -2.98 -6.15 10.30
CA LEU A 132 -3.12 -5.39 9.06
C LEU A 132 -2.16 -5.86 7.98
N LEU A 133 -0.88 -6.04 8.30
CA LEU A 133 0.11 -6.59 7.37
C LEU A 133 -0.30 -7.98 6.89
N LYS A 134 -0.70 -8.88 7.80
CA LYS A 134 -1.17 -10.22 7.43
C LYS A 134 -2.38 -10.15 6.49
N ASN A 135 -3.37 -9.32 6.78
CA ASN A 135 -4.55 -9.15 5.92
C ASN A 135 -4.20 -8.57 4.54
N PHE A 136 -3.36 -7.52 4.48
CA PHE A 136 -2.96 -6.93 3.20
C PHE A 136 -2.02 -7.83 2.38
N SER A 137 -1.25 -8.70 3.04
CA SER A 137 -0.42 -9.69 2.34
C SER A 137 -1.25 -10.72 1.55
N GLN A 138 -2.48 -11.00 2.00
CA GLN A 138 -3.41 -11.91 1.33
C GLN A 138 -4.10 -11.29 0.11
N ILE A 139 -3.92 -9.98 -0.14
CA ILE A 139 -4.40 -9.35 -1.36
C ILE A 139 -3.67 -9.98 -2.54
N ALA A 140 -4.45 -10.64 -3.40
CA ALA A 140 -4.03 -11.00 -4.73
C ALA A 140 -4.00 -9.70 -5.55
N VAL A 141 -2.80 -9.22 -5.86
CA VAL A 141 -2.60 -8.12 -6.79
C VAL A 141 -2.50 -8.74 -8.17
N ASP A 142 -3.37 -8.34 -9.08
CA ASP A 142 -3.29 -8.73 -10.49
C ASP A 142 -2.07 -8.10 -11.16
N GLU A 143 -1.60 -8.71 -12.25
CA GLU A 143 -0.45 -8.20 -13.01
C GLU A 143 -0.69 -6.77 -13.52
N GLU A 144 -1.95 -6.48 -13.87
CA GLU A 144 -2.41 -5.20 -14.38
C GLU A 144 -2.45 -4.11 -13.28
N GLY A 145 -2.73 -4.47 -12.02
CA GLY A 145 -2.84 -3.52 -10.90
C GLY A 145 -4.24 -2.92 -10.72
N ASP A 146 -5.22 -3.37 -11.50
CA ASP A 146 -6.62 -2.95 -11.44
C ASP A 146 -7.26 -3.26 -10.10
N THR A 147 -6.94 -4.41 -9.50
CA THR A 147 -7.45 -4.79 -8.19
C THR A 147 -6.92 -3.86 -7.09
N PHE A 148 -5.67 -3.44 -7.20
CA PHE A 148 -5.09 -2.48 -6.27
C PHE A 148 -5.75 -1.11 -6.36
N GLY A 149 -5.93 -0.58 -7.57
CA GLY A 149 -6.56 0.72 -7.79
C GLY A 149 -7.96 0.77 -7.18
N LYS A 150 -8.77 -0.27 -7.39
CA LYS A 150 -10.12 -0.39 -6.81
C LYS A 150 -10.11 -0.44 -5.29
N ILE A 151 -9.20 -1.22 -4.68
CA ILE A 151 -9.05 -1.26 -3.21
C ILE A 151 -8.65 0.12 -2.69
N TYR A 152 -7.69 0.78 -3.33
CA TYR A 152 -7.23 2.10 -2.91
C TYR A 152 -8.35 3.15 -3.00
N GLU A 153 -9.09 3.19 -4.11
CA GLU A 153 -10.25 4.06 -4.29
C GLU A 153 -11.37 3.76 -3.28
N TYR A 154 -11.64 2.48 -3.01
CA TYR A 154 -12.65 2.06 -2.05
C TYR A 154 -12.32 2.57 -0.63
N PHE A 155 -11.06 2.40 -0.21
CA PHE A 155 -10.60 2.91 1.08
C PHE A 155 -10.65 4.45 1.13
N LEU A 156 -10.22 5.12 0.06
CA LEU A 156 -10.28 6.59 -0.02
C LEU A 156 -11.72 7.11 0.10
N GLY A 157 -12.65 6.50 -0.62
CA GLY A 157 -14.08 6.84 -0.56
C GLY A 157 -14.69 6.59 0.81
N ASN A 158 -14.38 5.46 1.45
CA ASN A 158 -14.89 5.16 2.79
C ASN A 158 -14.30 6.08 3.87
N PHE A 159 -13.01 6.42 3.80
CA PHE A 159 -12.39 7.38 4.72
C PHE A 159 -12.97 8.78 4.54
N ALA A 160 -13.20 9.22 3.30
CA ALA A 160 -13.89 10.48 3.02
C ALA A 160 -15.31 10.50 3.59
N HIS A 161 -16.02 9.36 3.57
CA HIS A 161 -17.34 9.24 4.19
C HIS A 161 -17.27 9.29 5.73
N ALA A 162 -16.26 8.64 6.32
CA ALA A 162 -16.08 8.54 7.77
C ALA A 162 -15.58 9.84 8.42
N GLU A 163 -14.80 10.67 7.72
CA GLU A 163 -14.31 11.96 8.25
C GLU A 163 -15.41 13.04 8.31
N GLY A 164 -16.53 12.83 7.62
CA GLY A 164 -17.64 13.77 7.56
C GLY A 164 -17.33 14.97 6.66
N GLN A 165 -18.27 15.28 5.77
CA GLN A 165 -18.19 16.35 4.77
C GLN A 165 -17.89 17.73 5.39
N ARG A 166 -16.61 18.05 5.59
CA ARG A 166 -16.15 19.42 5.86
C ARG A 166 -15.42 19.97 4.63
N GLY A 167 -16.21 20.27 3.60
CA GLY A 167 -15.94 21.26 2.53
C GLY A 167 -14.49 21.52 2.11
N GLY A 168 -13.84 20.54 1.50
CA GLY A 168 -12.58 20.70 0.77
C GLY A 168 -12.48 19.66 -0.36
N GLU A 169 -11.45 19.77 -1.20
CA GLU A 169 -11.17 18.86 -2.33
C GLU A 169 -10.77 17.46 -1.81
N PHE A 170 -11.75 16.61 -1.48
CA PHE A 170 -11.45 15.35 -0.77
C PHE A 170 -11.61 14.08 -1.61
N PHE A 171 -12.54 14.01 -2.55
CA PHE A 171 -12.70 12.85 -3.43
C PHE A 171 -13.72 13.15 -4.54
N THR A 172 -13.35 12.92 -5.81
CA THR A 172 -14.30 13.01 -6.92
C THR A 172 -14.83 11.61 -7.23
N PRO A 173 -16.15 11.36 -7.15
CA PRO A 173 -16.71 10.04 -7.44
C PRO A 173 -16.30 9.53 -8.82
N THR A 174 -16.03 8.23 -8.92
CA THR A 174 -15.56 7.59 -10.17
C THR A 174 -16.52 7.80 -11.35
N SER A 175 -17.83 7.93 -11.10
CA SER A 175 -18.82 8.25 -12.15
C SER A 175 -18.58 9.62 -12.80
N LEU A 176 -18.15 10.60 -12.00
CA LEU A 176 -17.90 11.97 -12.44
C LEU A 176 -16.55 12.06 -13.15
N VAL A 177 -15.52 11.35 -12.64
CA VAL A 177 -14.22 11.21 -13.33
C VAL A 177 -14.39 10.57 -14.70
N LYS A 178 -15.12 9.44 -14.77
CA LYS A 178 -15.38 8.75 -16.04
C LYS A 178 -16.11 9.65 -17.04
N LEU A 179 -17.14 10.37 -16.59
CA LEU A 179 -17.86 11.31 -17.44
C LEU A 179 -16.93 12.38 -18.03
N ILE A 180 -16.07 12.97 -17.19
CA ILE A 180 -15.13 14.00 -17.66
C ILE A 180 -14.11 13.42 -18.65
N VAL A 181 -13.56 12.24 -18.36
CA VAL A 181 -12.60 11.57 -19.26
C VAL A 181 -13.24 11.18 -20.59
N GLU A 182 -14.52 10.78 -20.61
CA GLU A 182 -15.23 10.47 -21.86
C GLU A 182 -15.59 11.71 -22.69
N ILE A 183 -15.64 12.89 -22.07
CA ILE A 183 -15.92 14.17 -22.75
C ILE A 183 -14.66 14.82 -23.35
N ILE A 184 -13.47 14.51 -22.80
CA ILE A 184 -12.16 15.04 -23.26
C ILE A 184 -11.59 14.17 -24.38
#